data_AF-A7ILM0-F1
#
_entry.id   AF-A7ILM0-F1
#
_cell.length_a   1.000
_cell.length_b   1.000
_cell.length_c   1.000
_cell.angle_alpha   90.00
_cell.angle_beta   90.00
_cell.angle_gamma   90.00
#
_symmetry.space_group_name_H-M   'P 1'
#
loop_
_entity.id
_entity.type
_entity.pdbx_description
1 polymer ?
#
loop_
_entity_poly.entity_id
_entity_poly.type
_entity_poly.pdbx_seq_one_letter_code
_entity_poly.pdbx_strand_id
1 'polypeptide(L)'
;MKTFKIRAAQGELYIRRVGDLPKNRGIPSGYTELSREDGKLIVGHSGTGHYHVLDGPACSVAVMDRPPEGMRILRAVVESDTPLVHLRDHDTHEPIMFGPGEYEIRVTREYDPYEKLARQQMD
;
A
#
# COMPACT_ATOMS: atom_id res chain seq x y z
N MET A 1 -13.53 -10.67 7.40
CA MET A 1 -12.84 -9.54 6.74
C MET A 1 -12.99 -8.31 7.60
N LYS A 2 -11.91 -7.58 7.90
CA LYS A 2 -11.98 -6.38 8.76
C LYS A 2 -12.34 -5.16 7.93
N THR A 3 -13.26 -4.35 8.42
CA THR A 3 -13.58 -3.03 7.86
C THR A 3 -13.09 -1.94 8.82
N PHE A 4 -12.88 -0.73 8.32
CA PHE A 4 -12.46 0.40 9.13
C PHE A 4 -13.11 1.69 8.65
N LYS A 5 -13.36 2.63 9.57
CA LYS A 5 -13.98 3.93 9.23
C LYS A 5 -12.96 5.04 8.97
N ILE A 6 -11.90 5.10 9.79
CA ILE A 6 -10.94 6.22 9.77
C ILE A 6 -9.50 5.72 9.67
N ARG A 7 -9.13 4.70 10.46
CA ARG A 7 -7.75 4.20 10.53
C ARG A 7 -7.73 2.70 10.65
N ALA A 8 -6.68 2.09 10.11
CA ALA A 8 -6.36 0.68 10.30
C ALA A 8 -4.85 0.47 10.24
N ALA A 9 -4.38 -0.70 10.66
CA ALA A 9 -2.99 -1.09 10.52
C ALA A 9 -2.88 -2.57 10.17
N GLN A 10 -1.90 -2.91 9.34
CA GLN A 10 -1.57 -4.30 9.00
C GLN A 10 -0.08 -4.39 8.68
N GLY A 11 0.68 -5.19 9.44
CA GLY A 11 2.13 -5.26 9.27
C GLY A 11 2.78 -3.89 9.50
N GLU A 12 3.59 -3.44 8.53
CA GLU A 12 4.26 -2.13 8.56
C GLU A 12 3.39 -0.99 8.01
N LEU A 13 2.15 -1.30 7.59
CA LEU A 13 1.24 -0.32 7.01
C LEU A 13 0.38 0.34 8.08
N TYR A 14 0.47 1.66 8.15
CA TYR A 14 -0.52 2.50 8.81
C TYR A 14 -1.42 3.15 7.76
N ILE A 15 -2.72 2.88 7.85
CA ILE A 15 -3.72 3.29 6.87
C ILE A 15 -4.63 4.31 7.50
N ARG A 16 -4.87 5.42 6.79
CA ARG A 16 -5.77 6.48 7.22
C ARG A 16 -6.64 6.93 6.07
N ARG A 17 -7.96 6.93 6.26
CA ARG A 17 -8.90 7.59 5.34
C ARG A 17 -8.71 9.10 5.45
N VAL A 18 -8.47 9.76 4.33
CA VAL A 18 -8.29 11.22 4.27
C VAL A 18 -9.55 11.91 3.76
N GLY A 19 -10.41 11.21 3.03
CA GLY A 19 -11.68 11.74 2.56
C GLY A 19 -12.54 10.72 1.82
N ASP A 20 -13.64 11.22 1.28
CA ASP A 20 -14.48 10.50 0.33
C ASP A 20 -13.81 10.40 -1.04
N LEU A 21 -14.48 9.74 -1.99
CA LEU A 21 -13.96 9.57 -3.34
C LEU A 21 -13.78 10.95 -4.02
N PRO A 22 -12.56 11.31 -4.45
CA PRO A 22 -12.32 12.63 -5.00
C PRO A 22 -12.95 12.74 -6.40
N LYS A 23 -13.50 13.92 -6.72
CA LYS A 23 -14.04 14.21 -8.07
C LYS A 23 -12.94 14.18 -9.14
N ASN A 24 -11.73 14.60 -8.77
CA ASN A 24 -10.55 14.51 -9.62
C ASN A 24 -9.67 13.35 -9.13
N ARG A 25 -9.48 12.36 -10.00
CA ARG A 25 -8.70 11.14 -9.73
C ARG A 25 -7.26 11.23 -10.24
N GLY A 26 -6.87 12.40 -10.75
CA GLY A 26 -5.50 12.66 -11.18
C GLY A 26 -4.49 12.53 -10.04
N ILE A 27 -3.24 12.32 -10.43
CA ILE A 27 -2.10 12.24 -9.52
C ILE A 27 -1.80 13.67 -9.03
N PRO A 28 -1.80 13.93 -7.71
CA PRO A 28 -1.47 15.25 -7.18
C PRO A 28 -0.01 15.62 -7.47
N SER A 29 0.29 16.92 -7.45
CA SER A 29 1.67 17.39 -7.53
C SER A 29 2.50 16.84 -6.36
N GLY A 30 3.73 16.40 -6.65
CA GLY A 30 4.62 15.77 -5.66
C GLY A 30 4.35 14.28 -5.43
N TYR A 31 3.55 13.66 -6.30
CA TYR A 31 3.33 12.22 -6.33
C TYR A 31 3.60 11.65 -7.72
N THR A 32 4.08 10.41 -7.75
CA THR A 32 4.28 9.61 -8.96
C THR A 32 3.38 8.37 -8.90
N GLU A 33 2.75 7.99 -10.01
CA GLU A 33 1.90 6.79 -10.05
C GLU A 33 2.68 5.52 -9.69
N LEU A 34 2.06 4.65 -8.90
CA LEU A 34 2.59 3.34 -8.62
C LEU A 34 2.09 2.37 -9.71
N SER A 35 3.02 1.90 -10.53
CA SER A 35 2.74 0.86 -11.53
C SER A 35 2.27 -0.43 -10.87
N ARG A 36 1.41 -1.15 -11.59
CA ARG A 36 1.04 -2.53 -11.23
C ARG A 36 2.17 -3.48 -11.63
N GLU A 37 2.55 -4.35 -10.72
CA GLU A 37 3.46 -5.47 -10.97
C GLU A 37 2.60 -6.73 -11.10
N ASP A 38 2.62 -7.40 -12.25
CA ASP A 38 1.76 -8.56 -12.56
C ASP A 38 0.26 -8.33 -12.28
N GLY A 39 -0.22 -7.11 -12.57
CA GLY A 39 -1.61 -6.70 -12.34
C GLY A 39 -1.93 -6.28 -10.89
N LYS A 40 -0.97 -6.41 -9.97
CA LYS A 40 -1.13 -6.14 -8.53
C LYS A 40 -0.54 -4.79 -8.13
N LEU A 41 -1.23 -4.06 -7.25
CA LEU A 41 -0.71 -2.84 -6.64
C LEU A 41 -0.02 -3.16 -5.32
N ILE A 42 1.31 -3.22 -5.34
CA ILE A 42 2.13 -3.55 -4.16
C ILE A 42 2.35 -2.29 -3.31
N VAL A 43 1.55 -2.15 -2.26
CA VAL A 43 1.58 -0.97 -1.37
C VAL A 43 2.55 -1.12 -0.20
N GLY A 44 3.08 -2.32 0.03
CA GLY A 44 4.09 -2.56 1.05
C GLY A 44 4.82 -3.88 0.87
N HIS A 45 6.05 -3.93 1.37
CA HIS A 45 6.85 -5.14 1.49
C HIS A 45 6.99 -5.46 2.96
N SER A 46 6.60 -6.66 3.36
CA SER A 46 6.83 -7.13 4.70
C SER A 46 8.29 -7.50 4.91
N GLY A 47 8.75 -7.37 6.15
CA GLY A 47 10.11 -7.77 6.52
C GLY A 47 10.46 -9.23 6.37
N THR A 48 9.48 -10.08 6.06
CA THR A 48 9.66 -11.51 5.87
C THR A 48 9.55 -11.92 4.40
N GLY A 49 9.59 -10.94 3.47
CA GLY A 49 9.59 -11.20 2.02
C GLY A 49 8.21 -11.23 1.37
N HIS A 50 7.15 -10.80 2.07
CA HIS A 50 5.77 -10.87 1.57
C HIS A 50 5.24 -9.53 1.10
N TYR A 51 4.21 -9.53 0.25
CA TYR A 51 3.65 -8.30 -0.33
C TYR A 51 2.30 -7.95 0.30
N HIS A 52 2.13 -6.68 0.64
CA HIS A 52 0.81 -6.09 0.87
C HIS A 52 0.28 -5.57 -0.46
N VAL A 53 -0.83 -6.15 -0.91
CA VAL A 53 -1.42 -5.88 -2.23
C VAL A 53 -2.80 -5.31 -2.06
N LEU A 54 -3.05 -4.18 -2.72
CA LEU A 54 -4.40 -3.64 -2.89
C LEU A 54 -5.01 -4.30 -4.13
N ASP A 55 -5.84 -5.32 -3.90
CA ASP A 55 -6.31 -6.24 -4.94
C ASP A 55 -7.66 -5.80 -5.49
N GLY A 56 -7.63 -4.86 -6.44
CA GLY A 56 -8.83 -4.39 -7.12
C GLY A 56 -8.50 -3.71 -8.45
N PRO A 57 -9.38 -3.81 -9.47
CA PRO A 57 -9.16 -3.16 -10.77
C PRO A 57 -9.48 -1.65 -10.73
N ALA A 58 -10.39 -1.22 -9.84
CA ALA A 58 -10.87 0.15 -9.73
C ALA A 58 -10.20 0.88 -8.56
N CYS A 59 -8.87 0.83 -8.51
CA CYS A 59 -8.07 1.60 -7.59
C CYS A 59 -6.76 2.07 -8.23
N SER A 60 -6.32 3.25 -7.81
CA SER A 60 -5.05 3.84 -8.20
C SER A 60 -4.25 4.21 -6.96
N VAL A 61 -2.93 4.07 -7.06
CA VAL A 61 -2.01 4.41 -5.97
C VAL A 61 -0.92 5.29 -6.54
N ALA A 62 -0.54 6.33 -5.80
CA ALA A 62 0.60 7.17 -6.11
C ALA A 62 1.53 7.27 -4.90
N VAL A 63 2.83 7.34 -5.15
CA VAL A 63 3.90 7.45 -4.16
C VAL A 63 4.32 8.90 -4.05
N MET A 64 4.47 9.42 -2.83
CA MET A 64 5.02 10.75 -2.61
C MET A 64 6.49 10.78 -3.05
N ASP A 65 6.88 11.78 -3.84
CA ASP A 65 8.22 11.87 -4.44
C ASP A 65 9.30 12.21 -3.39
N ARG A 66 8.92 12.97 -2.36
CA ARG A 66 9.82 13.45 -1.28
C ARG A 66 9.19 13.24 0.09
N PRO A 67 9.10 11.99 0.59
CA PRO A 67 8.59 11.73 1.92
C PRO A 67 9.63 12.11 3.00
N PRO A 68 9.22 12.25 4.28
CA PRO A 68 10.16 12.31 5.39
C PRO A 68 11.11 11.12 5.40
N GLU A 69 12.32 11.33 5.92
CA GLU A 69 13.35 10.28 6.02
C GLU A 69 12.82 9.04 6.76
N GLY A 70 13.17 7.86 6.24
CA GLY A 70 12.74 6.57 6.80
C GLY A 70 11.25 6.23 6.59
N MET A 71 10.53 7.00 5.78
CA MET A 71 9.11 6.75 5.48
C MET A 71 8.85 6.64 3.98
N ARG A 72 7.86 5.80 3.64
CA ARG A 72 7.19 5.84 2.34
C ARG A 72 5.74 6.22 2.55
N ILE A 73 5.27 7.24 1.83
CA ILE A 73 3.88 7.71 1.89
C ILE A 73 3.22 7.47 0.55
N LEU A 74 2.07 6.82 0.58
CA LEU A 74 1.25 6.51 -0.57
C LEU A 74 -0.10 7.20 -0.42
N ARG A 75 -0.65 7.61 -1.56
CA ARG A 75 -2.05 8.02 -1.70
C ARG A 75 -2.77 6.96 -2.51
N ALA A 76 -3.86 6.43 -1.98
CA ALA A 76 -4.71 5.47 -2.67
C ALA A 76 -6.10 6.08 -2.91
N VAL A 77 -6.58 5.97 -4.14
CA VAL A 77 -7.96 6.27 -4.51
C VAL A 77 -8.63 4.94 -4.83
N VAL A 78 -9.68 4.62 -4.07
CA VAL A 78 -10.41 3.35 -4.16
C VAL A 78 -11.84 3.67 -4.59
N GLU A 79 -12.30 3.10 -5.71
CA GLU A 79 -13.60 3.41 -6.30
C GLU A 79 -14.70 2.41 -5.92
N SER A 80 -14.29 1.19 -5.62
CA SER A 80 -15.16 0.08 -5.19
C SER A 80 -14.51 -0.63 -4.01
N ASP A 81 -15.29 -1.38 -3.24
CA ASP A 81 -14.78 -2.24 -2.18
C ASP A 81 -13.57 -3.05 -2.67
N THR A 82 -12.40 -2.79 -2.08
CA THR A 82 -11.11 -3.34 -2.50
C THR A 82 -10.38 -3.94 -1.30
N PRO A 83 -10.09 -5.25 -1.30
CA PRO A 83 -9.35 -5.87 -0.21
C PRO A 83 -7.85 -5.51 -0.27
N LEU A 84 -7.29 -5.21 0.90
CA LEU A 84 -5.86 -5.25 1.15
C LEU A 84 -5.49 -6.64 1.62
N VAL A 85 -4.83 -7.40 0.74
CA VAL A 85 -4.39 -8.77 1.00
C VAL A 85 -2.91 -8.80 1.36
N HIS A 86 -2.56 -9.68 2.29
CA HIS A 86 -1.17 -10.01 2.58
C HIS A 86 -0.84 -11.32 1.88
N LEU A 87 0.00 -11.28 0.85
CA LEU A 87 0.39 -12.47 0.09
C LEU A 87 1.46 -13.24 0.85
N ARG A 88 1.02 -14.21 1.66
CA ARG A 88 1.83 -15.19 2.41
C ARG A 88 1.40 -16.60 2.03
N ASP A 89 2.34 -17.54 2.02
CA ASP A 89 2.08 -18.93 1.62
C ASP A 89 1.31 -19.75 2.68
N HIS A 90 1.32 -19.36 3.97
CA HIS A 90 0.78 -20.23 5.04
C HIS A 90 0.06 -19.53 6.20
N ASP A 91 -0.03 -18.21 6.26
CA ASP A 91 -0.80 -17.53 7.32
C ASP A 91 -1.21 -16.12 6.86
N THR A 92 -2.49 -15.97 6.51
CA THR A 92 -3.04 -14.72 6.01
C THR A 92 -3.58 -13.93 7.20
N HIS A 93 -3.00 -12.75 7.44
CA HIS A 93 -3.72 -11.75 8.22
C HIS A 93 -5.09 -11.57 7.57
N GLU A 94 -6.15 -11.51 8.39
CA GLU A 94 -7.49 -11.29 7.89
C GLU A 94 -7.51 -10.01 7.02
N PRO A 95 -7.92 -10.09 5.74
CA PRO A 95 -7.87 -8.94 4.84
C PRO A 95 -8.59 -7.72 5.40
N ILE A 96 -8.04 -6.54 5.11
CA ILE A 96 -8.68 -5.27 5.42
C ILE A 96 -9.42 -4.79 4.17
N MET A 97 -10.72 -4.59 4.28
CA MET A 97 -11.53 -4.06 3.19
C MET A 97 -11.48 -2.53 3.19
N PHE A 98 -11.06 -1.95 2.06
CA PHE A 98 -11.15 -0.52 1.78
C PHE A 98 -12.48 -0.25 1.10
N GLY A 99 -13.30 0.62 1.67
CA GLY A 99 -14.47 1.14 0.96
C GLY A 99 -14.09 2.26 -0.03
N PRO A 100 -15.03 2.73 -0.85
CA PRO A 100 -14.79 3.86 -1.75
C PRO A 100 -14.32 5.11 -1.00
N GLY A 101 -13.22 5.71 -1.46
CA GLY A 101 -12.64 6.86 -0.78
C GLY A 101 -11.19 7.13 -1.15
N GLU A 102 -10.66 8.14 -0.47
CA GLU A 102 -9.25 8.51 -0.55
C GLU A 102 -8.53 8.15 0.76
N TYR A 103 -7.34 7.58 0.61
CA TYR A 103 -6.55 7.05 1.71
C TYR A 103 -5.09 7.49 1.62
N GLU A 104 -4.49 7.70 2.78
CA GLU A 104 -3.05 7.81 2.97
C GLU A 104 -2.56 6.52 3.62
N ILE A 105 -1.56 5.89 3.01
CA ILE A 105 -0.89 4.70 3.54
C ILE A 105 0.54 5.10 3.85
N ARG A 106 0.96 4.93 5.10
CA ARG A 106 2.33 5.16 5.55
C ARG A 106 2.97 3.82 5.82
N VAL A 107 4.15 3.61 5.25
CA VAL A 107 4.96 2.42 5.46
C VAL A 107 6.13 2.82 6.36
N THR A 108 6.20 2.23 7.55
CA THR A 108 7.31 2.46 8.48
C THR A 108 8.36 1.37 8.29
N ARG A 109 9.38 1.62 7.45
CA ARG A 109 10.65 0.88 7.45
C ARG A 109 11.75 1.75 6.84
N GLU A 110 12.90 1.79 7.51
CA GLU A 110 14.17 2.19 6.90
C GLU A 110 14.44 1.30 5.68
N TYR A 111 14.71 1.93 4.55
CA TYR A 111 15.32 1.28 3.41
C TYR A 111 16.75 0.90 3.81
N ASP A 112 17.00 -0.37 4.12
CA ASP A 112 18.36 -0.88 4.26
C ASP A 112 18.88 -1.26 2.85
N PRO A 113 19.81 -0.50 2.26
CA PRO A 113 20.36 -0.79 0.94
C PRO A 113 21.06 -2.16 0.85
N TYR A 114 21.40 -2.80 1.97
CA TYR A 114 21.99 -4.14 2.01
C TYR A 114 20.95 -5.27 1.93
N GLU A 115 19.66 -5.04 2.20
CA GLU A 115 18.63 -6.09 2.10
C GLU A 115 18.46 -6.61 0.66
N LYS A 116 18.64 -5.74 -0.36
CA LYS A 116 18.51 -6.13 -1.77
C LYS A 116 19.70 -6.98 -2.24
N LEU A 117 20.90 -6.69 -1.73
CA LEU A 117 22.12 -7.46 -2.00
C LEU A 117 22.10 -8.83 -1.32
N ALA A 118 21.59 -8.91 -0.09
CA ALA A 118 21.45 -10.18 0.63
C ALA A 118 20.44 -11.14 -0.07
N ARG A 119 19.37 -10.60 -0.66
CA ARG A 119 18.37 -11.41 -1.40
C ARG A 119 18.89 -11.92 -2.75
N GLN A 120 19.80 -11.20 -3.41
CA GLN A 120 20.44 -11.68 -4.64
C GLN A 120 21.49 -12.77 -4.41
N GLN A 121 21.92 -12.99 -3.16
CA GLN A 121 22.94 -13.99 -2.82
C GLN A 121 22.38 -15.32 -2.30
N MET A 122 21.05 -15.43 -2.16
CA MET A 122 20.39 -16.64 -1.64
C MET A 122 19.55 -17.40 -2.68
N ASP A 123 19.61 -17.00 -3.97
CA ASP A 123 19.13 -17.79 -5.11
C ASP A 123 20.31 -18.48 -5.84
#